data_AF-A0A839QKP5-F1
#
_entry.id   AF-A0A839QKP5-F1
#
_cell.length_a   1.000
_cell.length_b   1.000
_cell.length_c   1.000
_cell.angle_alpha   90.00
_cell.angle_beta   90.00
_cell.angle_gamma   90.00
#
_symmetry.space_group_name_H-M   'P 1'
#
loop_
_entity.id
_entity.type
_entity.pdbx_description
1 polymer ?
#
loop_
_entity_poly.entity_id
_entity_poly.type
_entity_poly.pdbx_seq_one_letter_code
_entity_poly.pdbx_strand_id
1 'polypeptide(L)'
;MTEHAAGEPDGLNVSPTGWALLGLLTSGDELSGYDIKKWINWAIRFFYSSPAYSQIYSELKRLERLGLVSSRVDAGVRSRRMYKITDDGQAAVSRWINDEPVEPPSLKHNPMLRVMLGHLLKPGRLREILAEHAAYAEQLQQSAATEVRWTSEQPAWAYARLALKWSEQYYAAERELALQMIKDLDAVEETFGENGPEGVQFPVREYWYEVERRIAAEDAEGIRDGGHSQG
;
A
#
# COMPACT_ATOMS: atom_id res chain seq x y z
N MET A 1 -19.46 38.67 -12.23
CA MET A 1 -18.87 38.48 -13.56
C MET A 1 -17.45 38.98 -13.47
N THR A 2 -16.53 38.07 -13.21
CA THR A 2 -15.09 38.33 -13.13
C THR A 2 -14.41 37.08 -13.65
N GLU A 3 -13.48 37.32 -14.56
CA GLU A 3 -12.86 36.38 -15.50
C GLU A 3 -12.34 35.09 -14.89
N HIS A 4 -12.67 33.98 -15.55
CA HIS A 4 -11.83 32.79 -15.58
C HIS A 4 -10.51 33.16 -16.26
N ALA A 5 -9.46 33.35 -15.47
CA ALA A 5 -8.10 33.37 -15.98
C ALA A 5 -7.74 31.95 -16.46
N ALA A 6 -7.47 31.85 -17.75
CA ALA A 6 -6.99 30.67 -18.43
C ALA A 6 -5.50 30.40 -18.10
N GLY A 7 -5.17 29.12 -17.91
CA GLY A 7 -3.84 28.56 -18.19
C GLY A 7 -2.90 28.36 -17.01
N GLU A 8 -3.17 27.37 -16.15
CA GLU A 8 -2.08 26.68 -15.44
C GLU A 8 -1.47 25.62 -16.38
N PRO A 9 -0.14 25.56 -16.54
CA PRO A 9 0.49 24.58 -17.40
C PRO A 9 0.29 23.17 -16.83
N ASP A 10 -0.18 22.28 -17.69
CA ASP A 10 -0.40 20.85 -17.52
C ASP A 10 0.57 20.25 -16.48
N GLY A 11 0.05 19.94 -15.27
CA GLY A 11 0.86 19.40 -14.18
C GLY A 11 1.54 18.11 -14.63
N LEU A 12 2.83 17.95 -14.31
CA LEU A 12 3.61 16.74 -14.58
C LEU A 12 2.83 15.49 -14.12
N ASN A 13 2.15 14.83 -15.07
CA ASN A 13 1.37 13.64 -14.78
C ASN A 13 2.32 12.44 -14.72
N VAL A 14 2.87 12.20 -13.53
CA VAL A 14 3.75 11.08 -13.22
C VAL A 14 2.96 10.07 -12.39
N SER A 15 3.01 8.79 -12.76
CA SER A 15 2.32 7.74 -12.02
C SER A 15 2.99 7.52 -10.66
N PRO A 16 2.28 6.96 -9.66
CA PRO A 16 2.92 6.58 -8.39
C PRO A 16 4.13 5.65 -8.57
N THR A 17 4.11 4.77 -9.58
CA THR A 17 5.27 3.93 -9.93
C THR A 17 6.39 4.78 -10.53
N GLY A 18 6.06 5.76 -11.37
CA GLY A 18 7.03 6.71 -11.92
C GLY A 18 7.77 7.50 -10.83
N TRP A 19 7.08 7.95 -9.79
CA TRP A 19 7.70 8.61 -8.64
C TRP A 19 8.67 7.68 -7.89
N ALA A 20 8.28 6.43 -7.66
CA ALA A 20 9.17 5.43 -7.07
C ALA A 20 10.43 5.19 -7.94
N LEU A 21 10.27 5.15 -9.27
CA LEU A 21 11.40 5.01 -10.20
C LEU A 21 12.31 6.23 -10.22
N LEU A 22 11.78 7.45 -10.13
CA LEU A 22 12.59 8.66 -10.04
C LEU A 22 13.39 8.67 -8.75
N GLY A 23 12.75 8.42 -7.60
CA GLY A 23 13.43 8.35 -6.29
C GLY A 23 14.54 7.29 -6.25
N LEU A 24 14.37 6.17 -6.95
CA LEU A 24 15.39 5.15 -7.11
C LEU A 24 16.64 5.65 -7.85
N LEU A 25 16.43 6.41 -8.92
CA LEU A 25 17.48 6.89 -9.79
C LEU A 25 18.25 8.10 -9.21
N THR A 26 17.80 8.68 -8.09
CA THR A 26 18.54 9.77 -7.41
C THR A 26 19.79 9.29 -6.68
N SER A 27 20.02 7.97 -6.58
CA SER A 27 21.17 7.38 -5.90
C SER A 27 22.52 7.64 -6.60
N GLY A 28 22.51 8.26 -7.79
CA GLY A 28 23.69 8.78 -8.49
C GLY A 28 24.25 7.85 -9.57
N ASP A 29 24.06 6.54 -9.42
CA ASP A 29 24.47 5.55 -10.40
C ASP A 29 23.43 5.34 -11.50
N GLU A 30 23.88 4.99 -12.70
CA GLU A 30 22.98 4.52 -13.75
C GLU A 30 22.51 3.10 -13.42
N LEU A 31 21.19 2.87 -13.52
CA LEU A 31 20.59 1.58 -13.21
C LEU A 31 20.05 0.91 -14.47
N SER A 32 20.25 -0.40 -14.61
CA SER A 32 19.50 -1.16 -15.61
C SER A 32 18.08 -1.45 -15.12
N GLY A 33 17.18 -1.83 -16.03
CA GLY A 33 15.84 -2.28 -15.65
C GLY A 33 15.83 -3.48 -14.69
N TYR A 34 16.88 -4.31 -14.73
CA TYR A 34 17.09 -5.41 -13.79
C TYR A 34 17.44 -4.90 -12.39
N ASP A 35 18.36 -3.92 -12.29
CA ASP A 35 18.79 -3.34 -11.02
C ASP A 35 17.61 -2.64 -10.33
N ILE A 36 16.84 -1.88 -11.09
CA ILE A 36 15.60 -1.23 -10.63
C ILE A 36 14.62 -2.28 -10.07
N LYS A 37 14.36 -3.37 -10.81
CA LYS A 37 13.45 -4.42 -10.33
C LYS A 37 13.97 -5.08 -9.06
N LYS A 38 15.28 -5.31 -8.98
CA LYS A 38 15.92 -5.89 -7.78
C LYS A 38 15.74 -4.97 -6.58
N TRP A 39 15.92 -3.66 -6.74
CA TRP A 39 15.74 -2.70 -5.66
C TRP A 39 14.29 -2.58 -5.21
N ILE A 40 13.33 -2.52 -6.14
CA ILE A 40 11.90 -2.51 -5.79
C ILE A 40 11.54 -3.77 -5.01
N ASN A 41 12.01 -4.93 -5.47
CA ASN A 41 11.83 -6.18 -4.74
C ASN A 41 12.52 -6.13 -3.37
N TRP A 42 13.62 -5.42 -3.22
CA TRP A 42 14.36 -5.41 -1.97
C TRP A 42 13.72 -4.54 -0.90
N ALA A 43 13.35 -3.30 -1.23
CA ALA A 43 12.93 -2.32 -0.24
C ALA A 43 11.44 -1.95 -0.35
N ILE A 44 10.91 -1.87 -1.56
CA ILE A 44 9.61 -1.22 -1.83
C ILE A 44 8.44 -2.22 -1.78
N ARG A 45 8.65 -3.49 -2.16
CA ARG A 45 7.60 -4.51 -2.33
C ARG A 45 6.70 -4.72 -1.12
N PHE A 46 7.15 -4.31 0.06
CA PHE A 46 6.49 -4.56 1.33
C PHE A 46 5.37 -3.56 1.65
N PHE A 47 5.41 -2.37 1.06
CA PHE A 47 4.42 -1.31 1.29
C PHE A 47 3.89 -0.70 -0.01
N TYR A 48 4.44 -1.12 -1.14
CA TYR A 48 4.00 -0.70 -2.46
C TYR A 48 4.07 -1.89 -3.41
N SER A 49 3.15 -1.97 -4.37
CA SER A 49 3.08 -3.11 -5.29
C SER A 49 4.38 -3.23 -6.09
N SER A 50 4.92 -4.45 -6.19
CA SER A 50 6.11 -4.70 -6.99
C SER A 50 5.70 -4.82 -8.47
N PRO A 51 5.93 -3.79 -9.31
CA PRO A 51 5.44 -3.77 -10.68
C PRO A 51 6.14 -4.83 -11.52
N ALA A 52 5.45 -5.37 -12.52
CA ALA A 52 6.06 -6.28 -13.48
C ALA A 52 7.16 -5.58 -14.30
N TYR A 53 8.08 -6.34 -14.89
CA TYR A 53 9.13 -5.78 -15.75
C TYR A 53 8.56 -4.91 -16.88
N SER A 54 7.49 -5.37 -17.52
CA SER A 54 6.81 -4.62 -18.60
C SER A 54 6.31 -3.26 -18.13
N GLN A 55 5.76 -3.16 -16.92
CA GLN A 55 5.31 -1.91 -16.33
C GLN A 55 6.49 -0.99 -16.02
N ILE A 56 7.59 -1.52 -15.44
CA ILE A 56 8.82 -0.75 -15.20
C ILE A 56 9.33 -0.13 -16.50
N TYR A 57 9.47 -0.93 -17.57
CA TYR A 57 9.95 -0.41 -18.86
C TYR A 57 8.98 0.59 -19.50
N SER A 58 7.67 0.40 -19.33
CA SER A 58 6.66 1.33 -19.84
C SER A 58 6.72 2.68 -19.12
N GLU A 59 6.89 2.66 -17.79
CA GLU A 59 7.05 3.86 -16.99
C GLU A 59 8.37 4.57 -17.26
N LEU A 60 9.49 3.85 -17.38
CA LEU A 60 10.78 4.44 -17.76
C LEU A 60 10.69 5.16 -19.11
N LYS A 61 10.07 4.53 -20.11
CA LYS A 61 9.83 5.17 -21.42
C LYS A 61 8.93 6.41 -21.31
N ARG A 62 7.99 6.43 -20.38
CA ARG A 62 7.16 7.62 -20.11
C ARG A 62 7.99 8.73 -19.47
N LEU A 63 8.80 8.41 -18.47
CA LEU A 63 9.71 9.36 -17.82
C LEU A 63 10.73 9.94 -18.80
N GLU A 64 11.24 9.14 -19.74
CA GLU A 64 12.10 9.62 -20.84
C GLU A 64 11.38 10.62 -21.75
N ARG A 65 10.12 10.34 -22.13
CA ARG A 65 9.32 11.28 -22.93
C ARG A 65 9.03 12.59 -22.20
N LEU A 66 8.98 12.55 -20.87
CA LEU A 66 8.81 13.73 -20.01
C LEU A 66 10.14 14.46 -19.75
N GLY A 67 11.27 13.96 -20.25
CA GLY A 67 12.59 14.56 -20.02
C GLY A 67 13.15 14.34 -18.61
N LEU A 68 12.49 13.53 -17.78
CA LEU A 68 12.87 13.31 -16.37
C LEU A 68 13.94 12.22 -16.20
N VAL A 69 14.08 11.35 -17.20
CA VAL A 69 15.05 10.26 -17.25
C VAL A 69 15.70 10.26 -18.63
N SER A 70 16.97 9.92 -18.67
CA SER A 70 17.69 9.61 -19.91
C SER A 70 18.11 8.15 -19.91
N SER A 71 18.32 7.56 -21.09
CA SER A 71 18.90 6.22 -21.18
C SER A 71 19.96 6.11 -22.27
N ARG A 72 20.85 5.13 -22.07
CA ARG A 72 21.86 4.75 -23.05
C ARG A 72 21.96 3.23 -23.14
N VAL A 73 22.44 2.74 -24.28
CA VAL A 73 22.76 1.32 -24.45
C VAL A 73 24.21 1.11 -24.05
N ASP A 74 24.44 0.26 -23.06
CA ASP A 74 25.76 -0.22 -22.68
C ASP A 74 26.14 -1.38 -23.63
N ALA A 75 27.15 -1.16 -24.47
CA ALA A 75 27.57 -2.06 -25.54
C ALA A 75 28.52 -3.19 -25.07
N GLY A 76 28.47 -3.54 -23.78
CA GLY A 76 29.23 -4.65 -23.21
C GLY A 76 28.76 -6.03 -23.69
N VAL A 77 29.31 -7.09 -23.07
CA VAL A 77 29.09 -8.51 -23.44
C VAL A 77 27.61 -8.89 -23.56
N ARG A 78 26.74 -8.24 -22.77
CA ARG A 78 25.29 -8.29 -22.95
C ARG A 78 24.77 -6.86 -23.03
N SER A 79 24.22 -6.50 -24.19
CA SER A 79 23.60 -5.19 -24.38
C SER A 79 22.51 -4.99 -23.33
N ARG A 80 22.67 -3.94 -22.52
CA ARG A 80 21.70 -3.54 -21.49
C ARG A 80 21.43 -2.05 -21.61
N ARG A 81 20.18 -1.67 -21.37
CA ARG A 81 19.78 -0.27 -21.32
C ARG A 81 19.98 0.22 -19.89
N MET A 82 20.76 1.29 -19.75
CA MET A 82 21.06 1.96 -18.51
C MET A 82 20.25 3.26 -18.45
N TYR A 83 19.67 3.55 -17.29
CA TYR A 83 18.82 4.72 -17.06
C TYR A 83 19.46 5.63 -16.02
N LYS A 84 19.31 6.93 -16.22
CA LYS A 84 19.82 7.98 -15.32
C LYS A 84 18.77 9.08 -15.17
N ILE A 85 18.56 9.55 -13.96
CA ILE A 85 17.72 10.74 -13.72
C ILE A 85 18.38 11.98 -14.35
N THR A 86 17.57 12.89 -14.89
CA THR A 86 18.02 14.21 -15.37
C THR A 86 17.90 15.24 -14.26
N ASP A 87 18.45 16.44 -14.48
CA ASP A 87 18.31 17.56 -13.53
C ASP A 87 16.83 17.94 -13.34
N ASP A 88 16.04 17.93 -14.42
CA ASP A 88 14.59 18.13 -14.39
C ASP A 88 13.88 17.03 -13.58
N GLY A 89 14.31 15.77 -13.74
CA GLY A 89 13.81 14.65 -12.95
C GLY A 89 14.10 14.80 -11.47
N GLN A 90 15.31 15.25 -11.12
CA GLN A 90 15.74 15.50 -9.75
C GLN A 90 14.92 16.63 -9.12
N ALA A 91 14.70 17.73 -9.84
CA ALA A 91 13.85 18.83 -9.40
C ALA A 91 12.40 18.38 -9.22
N ALA A 92 11.86 17.60 -10.16
CA ALA A 92 10.49 17.10 -10.10
C ALA A 92 10.24 16.20 -8.88
N VAL A 93 11.11 15.23 -8.62
CA VAL A 93 10.95 14.33 -7.45
C VAL A 93 11.16 15.07 -6.14
N SER A 94 12.08 16.04 -6.11
CA SER A 94 12.29 16.89 -4.94
C SER A 94 11.05 17.71 -4.63
N ARG A 95 10.44 18.37 -5.62
CA ARG A 95 9.18 19.10 -5.44
C ARG A 95 8.07 18.17 -4.96
N TRP A 96 7.90 17.02 -5.60
CA TRP A 96 6.84 16.06 -5.22
C TRP A 96 6.94 15.61 -3.75
N ILE A 97 8.14 15.31 -3.26
CA ILE A 97 8.33 14.87 -1.86
C ILE A 97 8.05 15.99 -0.85
N ASN A 98 8.33 17.25 -1.20
CA ASN A 98 8.27 18.35 -0.24
C ASN A 98 6.95 19.14 -0.28
N ASP A 99 6.35 19.27 -1.46
CA ASP A 99 5.31 20.27 -1.70
C ASP A 99 3.94 19.66 -2.06
N GLU A 100 3.90 18.43 -2.59
CA GLU A 100 2.63 17.80 -2.96
C GLU A 100 1.97 17.13 -1.74
N PRO A 101 0.64 17.21 -1.60
CA PRO A 101 -0.07 16.54 -0.51
C PRO A 101 0.15 15.03 -0.52
N VAL A 102 0.39 14.46 0.66
CA VAL A 102 0.51 13.01 0.82
C VAL A 102 -0.89 12.41 0.93
N GLU A 103 -1.29 11.63 -0.08
CA GLU A 103 -2.54 10.87 -0.02
C GLU A 103 -2.47 9.78 1.05
N PRO A 104 -3.55 9.55 1.82
CA PRO A 104 -3.64 8.41 2.72
C PRO A 104 -3.46 7.08 1.96
N PRO A 105 -2.85 6.06 2.59
CA PRO A 105 -2.69 4.75 1.95
C PRO A 105 -4.06 4.10 1.68
N SER A 106 -4.25 3.56 0.48
CA SER A 106 -5.45 2.79 0.13
C SER A 106 -5.31 1.33 0.56
N LEU A 107 -6.25 0.81 1.35
CA LEU A 107 -6.26 -0.60 1.78
C LEU A 107 -7.24 -1.43 0.92
N LYS A 108 -6.71 -2.39 0.15
CA LYS A 108 -7.50 -3.40 -0.58
C LYS A 108 -7.26 -4.78 0.02
N HIS A 109 -7.94 -5.08 1.13
CA HIS A 109 -7.70 -6.29 1.93
C HIS A 109 -8.61 -7.46 1.52
N ASN A 110 -8.08 -8.32 0.65
CA ASN A 110 -8.81 -9.43 0.05
C ASN A 110 -9.25 -10.53 1.04
N PRO A 111 -8.41 -10.95 2.02
CA PRO A 111 -8.83 -11.84 3.09
C PRO A 111 -9.97 -11.25 3.95
N MET A 112 -9.85 -9.99 4.38
CA MET A 112 -10.90 -9.37 5.23
C MET A 112 -12.22 -9.21 4.50
N LEU A 113 -12.19 -8.88 3.20
CA LEU A 113 -13.40 -8.87 2.39
C LEU A 113 -14.10 -10.23 2.38
N ARG A 114 -13.34 -11.34 2.37
CA ARG A 114 -13.91 -12.69 2.44
C ARG A 114 -14.44 -13.04 3.83
N VAL A 115 -13.81 -12.54 4.90
CA VAL A 115 -14.34 -12.64 6.28
C VAL A 115 -15.72 -12.00 6.36
N MET A 116 -15.88 -10.77 5.84
CA MET A 116 -17.19 -10.09 5.80
C MET A 116 -18.25 -10.86 5.02
N LEU A 117 -17.84 -11.60 3.98
CA LEU A 117 -18.69 -12.43 3.16
C LEU A 117 -18.76 -13.89 3.64
N GLY A 118 -18.39 -14.15 4.90
CA GLY A 118 -18.28 -15.49 5.48
C GLY A 118 -19.56 -16.32 5.36
N HIS A 119 -20.73 -15.70 5.36
CA HIS A 119 -22.03 -16.34 5.17
C HIS A 119 -22.20 -17.08 3.82
N LEU A 120 -21.35 -16.79 2.83
CA LEU A 120 -21.33 -17.47 1.53
C LEU A 120 -20.29 -18.60 1.44
N LEU A 121 -19.44 -18.75 2.46
CA LEU A 121 -18.35 -19.72 2.45
C LEU A 121 -18.83 -21.07 2.97
N LYS A 122 -18.22 -22.14 2.43
CA LYS A 122 -18.38 -23.49 2.97
C LYS A 122 -17.78 -23.56 4.38
N PRO A 123 -18.30 -24.41 5.27
CA PRO A 123 -17.72 -24.66 6.58
C PRO A 123 -16.21 -24.93 6.49
N GLY A 124 -15.42 -24.35 7.40
CA GLY A 124 -13.96 -24.49 7.44
C GLY A 124 -13.18 -23.66 6.41
N ARG A 125 -13.78 -23.21 5.29
CA ARG A 125 -13.04 -22.47 4.26
C ARG A 125 -12.51 -21.13 4.75
N LEU A 126 -13.22 -20.46 5.64
CA LEU A 126 -12.76 -19.19 6.20
C LEU A 126 -11.51 -19.38 7.07
N ARG A 127 -11.45 -20.47 7.84
CA ARG A 127 -10.26 -20.85 8.63
C ARG A 127 -9.05 -21.10 7.74
N GLU A 128 -9.23 -21.80 6.62
CA GLU A 128 -8.16 -22.01 5.63
C GLU A 128 -7.63 -20.69 5.07
N ILE A 129 -8.52 -19.77 4.67
CA ILE A 129 -8.14 -18.44 4.16
C ILE A 129 -7.32 -17.66 5.19
N LEU A 130 -7.76 -17.65 6.45
CA LEU A 130 -7.04 -16.96 7.52
C LEU A 130 -5.69 -17.62 7.83
N ALA A 131 -5.60 -18.95 7.78
CA ALA A 131 -4.35 -19.68 7.99
C ALA A 131 -3.34 -19.43 6.84
N GLU A 132 -3.81 -19.47 5.59
CA GLU A 132 -3.04 -19.10 4.40
C GLU A 132 -2.53 -17.64 4.51
N HIS A 133 -3.39 -16.73 4.97
CA HIS A 133 -3.04 -15.33 5.19
C HIS A 133 -2.02 -15.12 6.31
N ALA A 134 -2.16 -15.81 7.44
CA ALA A 134 -1.19 -15.77 8.53
C ALA A 134 0.19 -16.28 8.08
N ALA A 135 0.23 -17.38 7.32
CA ALA A 135 1.47 -17.91 6.75
C ALA A 135 2.12 -16.95 5.74
N TYR A 136 1.31 -16.29 4.91
CA TYR A 136 1.77 -15.26 3.99
C TYR A 136 2.36 -14.04 4.72
N ALA A 137 1.69 -13.55 5.76
CA ALA A 137 2.18 -12.46 6.59
C ALA A 137 3.50 -12.84 7.29
N GLU A 138 3.62 -14.06 7.80
CA GLU A 138 4.87 -14.59 8.36
C GLU A 138 6.02 -14.60 7.34
N GLN A 139 5.77 -15.05 6.12
CA GLN A 139 6.77 -15.03 5.05
C GLN A 139 7.26 -13.61 4.74
N LEU A 140 6.35 -12.64 4.69
CA LEU A 140 6.69 -11.24 4.43
C LEU A 140 7.45 -10.61 5.61
N GLN A 141 7.05 -10.91 6.85
CA GLN A 141 7.78 -10.51 8.05
C GLN A 141 9.23 -11.02 8.00
N GLN A 142 9.44 -12.32 7.77
CA GLN A 142 10.77 -12.92 7.71
C GLN A 142 11.62 -12.36 6.56
N SER A 143 10.97 -12.08 5.43
CA SER A 143 11.61 -11.44 4.29
C SER A 143 12.05 -10.03 4.65
N ALA A 144 11.18 -9.18 5.21
CA ALA A 144 11.51 -7.82 5.63
C ALA A 144 12.64 -7.81 6.67
N ALA A 145 12.58 -8.68 7.68
CA ALA A 145 13.63 -8.85 8.69
C ALA A 145 14.99 -9.21 8.07
N THR A 146 14.98 -10.02 7.00
CA THR A 146 16.19 -10.34 6.24
C THR A 146 16.75 -9.10 5.57
N GLU A 147 15.91 -8.29 4.92
CA GLU A 147 16.37 -7.07 4.27
C GLU A 147 16.86 -6.01 5.27
N VAL A 148 16.25 -5.90 6.45
CA VAL A 148 16.72 -5.02 7.54
C VAL A 148 18.15 -5.36 7.98
N ARG A 149 18.51 -6.65 8.01
CA ARG A 149 19.87 -7.10 8.37
C ARG A 149 20.88 -6.65 7.32
N TRP A 150 20.62 -6.92 6.04
CA TRP A 150 21.55 -6.59 4.95
C TRP A 150 21.64 -5.10 4.66
N THR A 151 20.62 -4.32 5.00
CA THR A 151 20.66 -2.85 4.85
C THR A 151 21.38 -2.12 5.98
N SER A 152 21.77 -2.82 7.05
CA SER A 152 22.38 -2.20 8.23
C SER A 152 23.81 -1.71 8.04
N GLU A 153 24.50 -2.18 7.00
CA GLU A 153 25.93 -1.93 6.77
C GLU A 153 26.21 -0.62 6.01
N GLN A 154 25.20 -0.03 5.36
CA GLN A 154 25.35 1.13 4.49
C GLN A 154 24.49 2.32 4.97
N PRO A 155 25.09 3.44 5.42
CA PRO A 155 24.35 4.62 5.87
C PRO A 155 23.41 5.20 4.81
N ALA A 156 23.75 5.07 3.53
CA ALA A 156 22.93 5.50 2.40
C ALA A 156 21.53 4.83 2.36
N TRP A 157 21.35 3.71 3.06
CA TRP A 157 20.08 2.98 3.12
C TRP A 157 19.32 3.18 4.42
N ALA A 158 19.69 4.16 5.26
CA ALA A 158 19.03 4.40 6.55
C ALA A 158 17.51 4.59 6.41
N TYR A 159 17.04 5.35 5.41
CA TYR A 159 15.62 5.56 5.17
C TYR A 159 14.91 4.30 4.64
N ALA A 160 15.55 3.55 3.74
CA ALA A 160 15.02 2.27 3.28
C ALA A 160 14.89 1.28 4.45
N ARG A 161 15.90 1.24 5.33
CA ARG A 161 15.89 0.41 6.54
C ARG A 161 14.79 0.82 7.51
N LEU A 162 14.51 2.12 7.65
CA LEU A 162 13.42 2.60 8.49
C LEU A 162 12.06 2.08 7.99
N ALA A 163 11.81 2.18 6.68
CA ALA A 163 10.60 1.63 6.06
C ALA A 163 10.51 0.10 6.19
N LEU A 164 11.63 -0.61 6.01
CA LEU A 164 11.69 -2.06 6.16
C LEU A 164 11.41 -2.54 7.58
N LYS A 165 11.89 -1.81 8.60
CA LYS A 165 11.56 -2.11 10.01
C LYS A 165 10.08 -1.93 10.30
N TRP A 166 9.47 -0.87 9.76
CA TRP A 166 8.03 -0.70 9.85
C TRP A 166 7.30 -1.86 9.16
N SER A 167 7.74 -2.29 7.98
CA SER A 167 7.16 -3.45 7.29
C SER A 167 7.28 -4.76 8.08
N GLU A 168 8.43 -5.02 8.70
CA GLU A 168 8.61 -6.18 9.57
C GLU A 168 7.57 -6.20 10.71
N GLN A 169 7.41 -5.08 11.40
CA GLN A 169 6.44 -4.95 12.49
C GLN A 169 5.00 -5.04 12.00
N TYR A 170 4.69 -4.42 10.87
CA TYR A 170 3.38 -4.46 10.24
C TYR A 170 2.96 -5.91 9.94
N TYR A 171 3.82 -6.70 9.30
CA TYR A 171 3.49 -8.09 8.96
C TYR A 171 3.48 -9.02 10.18
N ALA A 172 4.24 -8.71 11.23
CA ALA A 172 4.13 -9.41 12.51
C ALA A 172 2.73 -9.19 13.14
N ALA A 173 2.28 -7.94 13.19
CA ALA A 173 0.95 -7.60 13.69
C ALA A 173 -0.16 -8.21 12.82
N GLU A 174 -0.02 -8.17 11.50
CA GLU A 174 -0.98 -8.76 10.55
C GLU A 174 -1.14 -10.27 10.78
N ARG A 175 -0.02 -10.98 11.02
CA ARG A 175 -0.02 -12.39 11.36
C ARG A 175 -0.75 -12.65 12.68
N GLU A 176 -0.49 -11.84 13.71
CA GLU A 176 -1.15 -11.97 15.02
C GLU A 176 -2.66 -11.75 14.92
N LEU A 177 -3.08 -10.72 14.18
CA LEU A 177 -4.49 -10.46 13.90
C LEU A 177 -5.17 -11.64 13.19
N ALA A 178 -4.51 -12.22 12.17
CA ALA A 178 -5.03 -13.38 11.47
C ALA A 178 -5.20 -14.60 12.39
N LEU A 179 -4.21 -14.87 13.24
CA LEU A 179 -4.28 -15.95 14.23
C LEU A 179 -5.35 -15.69 15.30
N GLN A 180 -5.56 -14.45 15.69
CA GLN A 180 -6.62 -14.09 16.63
C GLN A 180 -8.00 -14.29 16.00
N MET A 181 -8.20 -13.86 14.76
CA MET A 181 -9.45 -14.09 14.02
C MET A 181 -9.78 -15.58 13.87
N ILE A 182 -8.78 -16.46 13.75
CA ILE A 182 -9.01 -17.92 13.72
C ILE A 182 -9.59 -18.42 15.05
N LYS A 183 -9.19 -17.85 16.19
CA LYS A 183 -9.74 -18.19 17.50
C LYS A 183 -11.15 -17.62 17.67
N ASP A 184 -11.33 -16.36 17.24
CA ASP A 184 -12.61 -15.67 17.35
C ASP A 184 -13.67 -16.29 16.42
N LEU A 185 -13.24 -16.95 15.35
CA LEU A 185 -14.13 -17.67 14.43
C LEU A 185 -14.97 -18.73 15.15
N ASP A 186 -14.41 -19.39 16.17
CA ASP A 186 -15.15 -20.40 16.95
C ASP A 186 -16.38 -19.76 17.62
N ALA A 187 -16.23 -18.56 18.21
CA ALA A 187 -17.33 -17.81 18.83
C ALA A 187 -18.36 -17.29 17.80
N VAL A 188 -17.90 -16.93 16.60
CA VAL A 188 -18.80 -16.55 15.50
C VAL A 188 -19.61 -17.75 15.01
N GLU A 189 -18.97 -18.92 14.84
CA GLU A 189 -19.65 -20.15 14.44
C GLU A 189 -20.69 -20.59 15.49
N GLU A 190 -20.39 -20.43 16.79
CA GLU A 190 -21.36 -20.66 17.88
C GLU A 190 -22.62 -19.80 17.78
N THR A 191 -22.51 -18.56 17.26
CA THR A 191 -23.66 -17.65 17.10
C THR A 191 -24.70 -18.21 16.13
N PHE A 192 -24.27 -18.98 15.13
CA PHE A 192 -25.16 -19.60 14.15
C PHE A 192 -25.69 -20.97 14.58
N GLY A 193 -25.07 -21.61 15.57
CA GLY A 193 -25.45 -22.94 16.07
C GLY A 193 -25.41 -24.04 14.99
N GLU A 194 -26.12 -25.15 15.22
CA GLU A 194 -26.14 -26.30 14.31
C GLU A 194 -26.77 -26.00 12.93
N ASN A 195 -27.60 -24.96 12.84
CA ASN A 195 -28.27 -24.56 11.59
C ASN A 195 -27.35 -23.81 10.62
N GLY A 196 -26.18 -23.36 11.10
CA GLY A 196 -25.24 -22.56 10.31
C GLY A 196 -25.84 -21.21 9.86
N PRO A 197 -25.13 -20.45 9.01
CA PRO A 197 -25.61 -19.17 8.50
C PRO A 197 -26.75 -19.33 7.47
N GLU A 198 -27.09 -20.55 7.06
CA GLU A 198 -28.17 -20.86 6.12
C GLU A 198 -29.53 -20.54 6.75
N GLY A 199 -30.06 -19.34 6.46
CA GLY A 199 -31.37 -18.88 6.94
C GLY A 199 -31.34 -17.58 7.73
N VAL A 200 -30.15 -17.02 8.00
CA VAL A 200 -30.04 -15.70 8.62
C VAL A 200 -30.48 -14.62 7.63
N GLN A 201 -31.58 -13.94 7.94
CA GLN A 201 -32.06 -12.81 7.15
C GLN A 201 -31.15 -11.60 7.38
N PHE A 202 -30.52 -11.11 6.31
CA PHE A 202 -29.85 -9.82 6.37
C PHE A 202 -30.87 -8.70 6.66
N PRO A 203 -30.48 -7.69 7.45
CA PRO A 203 -31.38 -6.58 7.75
C PRO A 203 -31.89 -5.90 6.48
N VAL A 204 -33.18 -5.58 6.45
CA VAL A 204 -33.81 -4.81 5.36
C VAL A 204 -33.27 -3.38 5.30
N ARG A 205 -33.47 -2.70 4.17
CA ARG A 205 -32.93 -1.35 3.91
C ARG A 205 -33.26 -0.35 5.03
N GLU A 206 -34.46 -0.44 5.58
CA GLU A 206 -35.00 0.46 6.59
C GLU A 206 -34.21 0.40 7.91
N TYR A 207 -33.63 -0.76 8.24
CA TYR A 207 -32.77 -0.94 9.41
C TYR A 207 -31.50 -0.09 9.31
N TRP A 208 -30.91 0.02 8.11
CA TRP A 208 -29.72 0.84 7.89
C TRP A 208 -29.97 2.32 8.18
N TYR A 209 -31.12 2.85 7.75
CA TYR A 209 -31.50 4.23 8.06
C TYR A 209 -31.74 4.46 9.55
N GLU A 210 -32.19 3.44 10.28
CA GLU A 210 -32.34 3.53 11.73
C GLU A 210 -30.97 3.56 12.43
N VAL A 211 -30.03 2.72 11.99
CA VAL A 211 -28.65 2.72 12.49
C VAL A 211 -27.96 4.06 12.21
N GLU A 212 -28.08 4.60 11.00
CA GLU A 212 -27.52 5.92 10.65
C GLU A 212 -28.07 7.03 11.55
N ARG A 213 -29.38 7.02 11.85
CA ARG A 213 -29.99 7.99 12.77
C ARG A 213 -29.47 7.87 14.20
N ARG A 214 -29.21 6.65 14.67
CA ARG A 214 -28.67 6.41 16.03
C ARG A 214 -27.23 6.90 16.13
N ILE A 215 -26.38 6.58 15.15
CA ILE A 215 -24.99 7.07 15.10
C ILE A 215 -24.97 8.60 15.08
N ALA A 216 -25.79 9.24 14.24
CA ALA A 216 -25.87 10.70 14.17
C ALA A 216 -26.36 11.35 15.48
N ALA A 217 -27.22 10.65 16.24
CA ALA A 217 -27.67 11.12 17.55
C ALA A 217 -26.55 11.02 18.60
N GLU A 218 -25.79 9.92 18.62
CA GLU A 218 -24.63 9.73 19.50
C GLU A 218 -23.52 10.76 19.23
N ASP A 219 -23.21 11.03 17.96
CA ASP A 219 -22.24 12.08 17.59
C ASP A 219 -22.72 13.46 18.04
N ALA A 220 -24.01 13.75 17.92
CA ALA A 220 -24.60 15.01 18.37
C ALA A 220 -24.64 15.15 19.90
N GLU A 221 -24.74 14.05 20.64
CA GLU A 221 -24.67 14.01 22.12
C GLU A 221 -23.23 14.11 22.62
N GLY A 222 -22.27 13.43 21.98
CA GLY A 222 -20.84 13.52 22.31
C GLY A 222 -20.27 14.94 22.09
N ILE A 223 -20.77 15.67 21.10
CA ILE A 223 -20.43 17.10 20.89
C ILE A 223 -21.02 17.99 22.00
N ARG A 224 -22.15 17.63 22.60
CA ARG A 224 -22.77 18.40 23.70
C ARG A 224 -22.05 18.18 25.04
N ASP A 225 -21.63 16.95 25.34
CA ASP A 225 -20.89 16.63 26.56
C ASP A 225 -19.45 17.15 26.56
N GLY A 226 -18.82 17.30 25.39
CA GLY A 226 -17.50 17.94 25.25
C GLY A 226 -17.50 19.47 25.42
N GLY A 227 -18.68 20.11 25.45
CA GLY A 227 -18.85 21.57 25.50
C GLY A 227 -19.06 22.16 26.90
N HIS A 228 -19.07 21.35 27.96
CA HIS A 228 -19.34 21.80 29.34
C HIS A 228 -18.16 21.56 30.30
N SER A 229 -16.95 21.89 29.85
CA SER A 229 -15.79 21.97 30.74
C SER A 229 -14.89 23.17 30.42
N GLN A 230 -15.45 24.38 30.49
CA GLN A 230 -14.72 25.59 30.91
C GLN A 230 -15.71 26.54 31.60
N GLY A 231 -15.56 26.65 32.92
CA GLY A 231 -16.18 27.63 33.80
C GLY A 231 -15.26 27.83 34.99
#